data_AF-B1AU89-F1
#
_entry.id   AF-B1AU89-F1
#
_cell.length_a   1.000
_cell.length_b   1.000
_cell.length_c   1.000
_cell.angle_alpha   90.00
_cell.angle_beta   90.00
_cell.angle_gamma   90.00
#
_symmetry.space_group_name_H-M   'P 1'
#
loop_
_entity.id
_entity.type
_entity.pdbx_description
1 polymer ?
#
loop_
_entity_poly.entity_id
_entity_poly.type
_entity_poly.pdbx_seq_one_letter_code
_entity_poly.pdbx_strand_id
1 'polypeptide(L)'
;MFLWLFLIVSALISSTNADSDISVEICNVCSCVSVENVLYVNCEKVSVYRPNQLKPPWSNFYHLNFQNNFLNILYPNTFVNFSHAVSLHLGNNKLQNIEGGAFLGLSALK
;
A
#
# COMPACT_ATOMS: atom_id res chain seq x y z
N MET A 1 -51.91 -1.69 29.84
CA MET A 1 -51.43 -2.28 28.57
C MET A 1 -50.52 -1.29 27.82
N PHE A 2 -49.61 -0.69 28.60
CA PHE A 2 -48.45 0.06 28.17
C PHE A 2 -47.27 -0.86 28.50
N LEU A 3 -46.67 -1.53 27.52
CA LEU A 3 -45.35 -2.16 27.74
C LEU A 3 -44.59 -2.57 26.46
N TRP A 4 -45.06 -2.25 25.25
CA TRP A 4 -44.44 -2.74 23.99
C TRP A 4 -44.10 -1.64 22.98
N LEU A 5 -44.02 -0.37 23.41
CA LEU A 5 -43.60 0.75 22.55
C LEU A 5 -42.32 1.45 23.01
N PHE A 6 -41.66 0.94 24.06
CA PHE A 6 -40.44 1.52 24.65
C PHE A 6 -39.11 0.89 24.17
N LEU A 7 -39.09 0.07 23.11
CA LEU A 7 -37.85 -0.56 22.60
C LEU A 7 -37.58 -0.34 21.11
N ILE A 8 -38.07 0.76 20.53
CA ILE A 8 -37.66 1.19 19.18
C ILE A 8 -36.87 2.51 19.18
N VAL A 9 -36.35 2.89 20.35
CA VAL A 9 -35.36 3.97 20.48
C VAL A 9 -34.16 3.45 21.28
N SER A 10 -33.31 2.69 20.62
CA SER A 10 -31.86 2.69 20.87
C SER A 10 -31.17 1.84 19.81
N ALA A 11 -30.63 2.55 18.80
CA ALA A 11 -29.48 2.12 18.00
C ALA A 11 -29.59 0.76 17.27
N LEU A 12 -30.46 0.70 16.26
CA LEU A 12 -30.15 -0.04 15.02
C LEU A 12 -29.82 0.96 13.91
N ILE A 13 -28.98 1.94 14.23
CA ILE A 13 -28.01 2.44 13.27
C ILE A 13 -26.68 2.05 13.89
N SER A 14 -26.33 0.76 13.80
CA SER A 14 -24.93 0.45 13.62
C SER A 14 -24.58 1.09 12.28
N SER A 15 -24.21 2.37 12.31
CA SER A 15 -23.31 2.88 11.31
C SER A 15 -22.07 2.03 11.49
N THR A 16 -22.00 0.92 10.76
CA THR A 16 -20.73 0.45 10.27
C THR A 16 -20.24 1.59 9.39
N ASN A 17 -19.69 2.63 10.03
CA ASN A 17 -18.50 3.26 9.51
C ASN A 17 -17.42 2.17 9.63
N ALA A 18 -17.57 1.12 8.81
CA ALA A 18 -16.42 0.49 8.23
C ALA A 18 -15.83 1.65 7.44
N ASP A 19 -14.92 2.35 8.10
CA ASP A 19 -13.85 3.06 7.42
C ASP A 19 -13.29 2.01 6.47
N SER A 20 -13.81 2.00 5.25
CA SER A 20 -13.36 1.10 4.22
C SER A 20 -11.99 1.64 3.87
N ASP A 21 -11.00 1.21 4.64
CA ASP A 21 -9.61 1.25 4.24
C ASP A 21 -9.57 0.46 2.93
N ILE A 22 -9.79 1.16 1.82
CA ILE A 22 -9.67 0.64 0.46
C ILE A 22 -8.17 0.49 0.23
N SER A 23 -7.59 -0.48 0.94
CA SER A 23 -6.22 -0.91 0.79
C SER A 23 -6.18 -1.75 -0.48
N VAL A 24 -5.76 -1.11 -1.57
CA VAL A 24 -5.73 -1.70 -2.91
C VAL A 24 -4.50 -2.59 -3.03
N GLU A 25 -4.66 -3.81 -3.53
CA GLU A 25 -3.53 -4.68 -3.84
C GLU A 25 -2.69 -4.10 -4.97
N ILE A 26 -1.36 -4.10 -4.79
CA ILE A 26 -0.45 -3.48 -5.76
C ILE A 26 -0.58 -4.09 -7.17
N CYS A 27 -0.89 -5.38 -7.29
CA CYS A 27 -1.05 -6.04 -8.59
C CYS A 27 -2.40 -5.77 -9.28
N ASN A 28 -3.35 -5.10 -8.61
CA ASN A 28 -4.55 -4.56 -9.26
C ASN A 28 -4.29 -3.20 -9.91
N VAL A 29 -3.15 -2.58 -9.59
CA VAL A 29 -2.77 -1.23 -10.00
C VAL A 29 -1.56 -1.23 -10.93
N CYS A 30 -0.61 -2.13 -10.65
CA CYS A 30 0.65 -2.26 -11.35
C CYS A 30 0.69 -3.56 -12.16
N SER A 31 1.60 -3.64 -13.13
CA SER A 31 1.84 -4.89 -13.85
C SER A 31 2.70 -5.82 -13.00
N CYS A 32 2.21 -7.03 -12.76
CA CYS A 32 2.92 -8.05 -11.99
C CYS A 32 3.22 -9.26 -12.89
N VAL A 33 4.50 -9.63 -13.01
CA VAL A 33 4.96 -10.75 -13.84
C VAL A 33 5.83 -11.68 -13.01
N SER A 34 5.55 -12.98 -13.06
CA SER A 34 6.39 -14.00 -12.43
C SER A 34 7.35 -14.61 -13.46
N VAL A 35 8.65 -14.56 -13.18
CA VAL A 35 9.71 -15.18 -13.99
C VAL A 35 10.56 -16.02 -13.04
N GLU A 36 10.68 -17.33 -13.31
CA GLU A 36 11.46 -18.26 -12.48
C GLU A 36 11.14 -18.21 -10.97
N ASN A 37 9.85 -18.10 -10.62
CA ASN A 37 9.34 -17.95 -9.24
C ASN A 37 9.71 -16.62 -8.55
N VAL A 38 10.23 -15.66 -9.28
CA VAL A 38 10.48 -14.29 -8.82
C VAL A 38 9.39 -13.38 -9.37
N LEU A 39 8.76 -12.61 -8.49
CA LEU A 39 7.73 -11.66 -8.88
C LEU A 39 8.34 -10.28 -9.18
N TYR A 40 8.06 -9.76 -10.35
CA TYR A 40 8.43 -8.41 -10.78
C TYR A 40 7.18 -7.54 -10.77
N VAL A 41 7.18 -6.51 -9.92
CA VAL A 41 6.09 -5.54 -9.80
C VAL A 41 6.51 -4.25 -10.47
N ASN A 42 5.86 -3.91 -11.58
CA ASN A 42 6.14 -2.72 -12.37
C ASN A 42 5.03 -1.67 -12.24
N CYS A 43 5.33 -0.61 -11.50
CA CYS A 43 4.49 0.55 -11.26
C CYS A 43 5.02 1.80 -12.00
N GLU A 44 5.69 1.63 -13.14
CA GLU A 44 6.19 2.75 -13.93
C GLU A 44 5.04 3.58 -14.53
N LYS A 45 5.15 4.92 -14.46
CA LYS A 45 4.13 5.87 -14.96
C LYS A 45 2.75 5.68 -14.33
N VAL A 46 2.69 5.06 -13.17
CA VAL A 46 1.47 4.90 -12.37
C VAL A 46 1.45 6.03 -11.35
N SER A 47 0.56 7.00 -11.55
CA SER A 47 0.40 8.19 -10.70
C SER A 47 -0.20 7.91 -9.31
N VAL A 48 -0.23 6.65 -8.88
CA VAL A 48 -0.90 6.26 -7.64
C VAL A 48 -0.09 6.74 -6.44
N TYR A 49 -0.78 7.50 -5.59
CA TYR A 49 -0.21 8.18 -4.45
C TYR A 49 0.08 7.18 -3.32
N ARG A 50 1.26 7.39 -2.74
CA ARG A 50 1.85 6.80 -1.53
C ARG A 50 1.87 5.26 -1.49
N PRO A 51 3.06 4.64 -1.65
CA PRO A 51 3.24 3.20 -1.54
C PRO A 51 2.64 2.58 -0.26
N ASN A 52 2.60 3.31 0.85
CA ASN A 52 2.02 2.84 2.12
C ASN A 52 0.50 2.59 2.06
N GLN A 53 -0.21 3.08 1.04
CA GLN A 53 -1.64 2.81 0.82
C GLN A 53 -1.89 1.52 0.03
N LEU A 54 -0.84 0.92 -0.53
CA LEU A 54 -0.92 -0.32 -1.30
C LEU A 54 -0.60 -1.53 -0.44
N LYS A 55 -1.37 -2.60 -0.63
CA LYS A 55 -1.03 -3.90 -0.07
C LYS A 55 0.11 -4.54 -0.88
N PRO A 56 1.15 -5.06 -0.23
CA PRO A 56 2.25 -5.74 -0.91
C PRO A 56 1.75 -6.98 -1.65
N PRO A 57 2.50 -7.48 -2.65
CA PRO A 57 2.13 -8.73 -3.29
C PRO A 57 2.36 -9.91 -2.35
N TRP A 58 1.66 -11.01 -2.58
CA TRP A 58 1.70 -12.18 -1.70
C TRP A 58 2.98 -13.03 -1.86
N SER A 59 3.86 -12.68 -2.81
CA SER A 59 5.11 -13.40 -3.05
C SER A 59 6.10 -13.21 -1.89
N ASN A 60 6.87 -14.27 -1.60
CA ASN A 60 7.96 -14.23 -0.62
C ASN A 60 9.18 -13.44 -1.09
N PHE A 61 9.32 -13.21 -2.39
CA PHE A 61 10.37 -12.40 -2.98
C PHE A 61 9.83 -11.63 -4.17
N TYR A 62 10.11 -10.32 -4.21
CA TYR A 62 9.73 -9.51 -5.35
C TYR A 62 10.62 -8.29 -5.57
N HIS A 63 10.65 -7.84 -6.82
CA HIS A 63 11.30 -6.61 -7.24
C HIS A 63 10.25 -5.51 -7.42
N LEU A 64 10.49 -4.34 -6.85
CA LEU A 64 9.61 -3.18 -6.97
C LEU A 64 10.21 -2.16 -7.94
N ASN A 65 9.48 -1.83 -9.00
CA ASN A 65 9.82 -0.73 -9.90
C ASN A 65 8.80 0.41 -9.78
N PHE A 66 9.24 1.55 -9.23
CA PHE A 66 8.47 2.80 -9.15
C PHE A 66 9.12 3.92 -9.97
N GLN A 67 9.89 3.58 -11.01
CA GLN A 67 10.55 4.56 -11.86
C GLN A 67 9.56 5.42 -12.66
N ASN A 68 10.03 6.57 -13.15
CA ASN A 68 9.27 7.47 -14.03
C ASN A 68 7.92 7.92 -13.44
N ASN A 69 7.91 8.20 -12.13
CA ASN A 69 6.75 8.72 -11.40
C ASN A 69 7.04 10.14 -10.85
N PHE A 70 6.15 10.64 -9.99
CA PHE A 70 6.23 11.99 -9.41
C PHE A 70 6.51 11.98 -7.90
N LEU A 71 7.19 10.95 -7.38
CA LEU A 71 7.55 10.91 -5.97
C LEU A 71 8.47 12.10 -5.65
N ASN A 72 8.07 12.93 -4.68
CA ASN A 72 8.80 14.14 -4.27
C ASN A 72 9.44 13.97 -2.88
N ILE A 73 8.67 13.45 -1.93
CA ILE A 73 9.14 13.20 -0.55
C ILE A 73 8.88 11.73 -0.22
N LEU A 74 9.87 11.06 0.35
CA LEU A 74 9.67 9.76 1.02
C LEU A 74 9.59 10.00 2.52
N TYR A 75 8.40 9.84 3.07
CA TYR A 75 8.12 9.97 4.50
C TYR A 75 8.54 8.69 5.26
N PRO A 76 8.70 8.76 6.59
CA PRO A 76 8.91 7.57 7.41
C PRO A 76 7.83 6.52 7.13
N ASN A 77 8.23 5.25 7.13
CA ASN A 77 7.33 4.10 6.93
C ASN A 77 6.67 4.03 5.54
N THR A 78 7.17 4.75 4.53
CA THR A 78 6.63 4.70 3.15
C THR A 78 6.57 3.26 2.62
N PHE A 79 7.56 2.43 2.96
CA PHE A 79 7.65 1.03 2.51
C PHE A 79 7.48 0.00 3.64
N VAL A 80 6.83 0.37 4.74
CA VAL A 80 6.77 -0.46 5.97
C VAL A 80 6.21 -1.87 5.75
N ASN A 81 5.27 -2.02 4.80
CA ASN A 81 4.63 -3.28 4.50
C ASN A 81 5.34 -4.12 3.44
N PHE A 82 6.42 -3.62 2.81
CA PHE A 82 7.08 -4.27 1.68
C PHE A 82 8.31 -5.11 2.12
N SER A 83 8.16 -5.90 3.18
CA SER A 83 9.26 -6.60 3.84
C SER A 83 10.01 -7.63 3.01
N HIS A 84 9.35 -8.15 1.97
CA HIS A 84 9.86 -9.17 1.05
C HIS A 84 10.41 -8.57 -0.26
N ALA A 85 10.44 -7.23 -0.38
CA ALA A 85 11.05 -6.58 -1.52
C ALA A 85 12.58 -6.79 -1.50
N VAL A 86 13.12 -7.42 -2.55
CA VAL A 86 14.57 -7.66 -2.68
C VAL A 86 15.28 -6.58 -3.50
N SER A 87 14.53 -5.81 -4.30
CA SER A 87 15.02 -4.58 -4.93
C SER A 87 13.93 -3.51 -4.99
N LEU A 88 14.36 -2.24 -5.02
CA LEU A 88 13.51 -1.07 -5.13
C LEU A 88 14.12 -0.06 -6.10
N HIS A 89 13.44 0.20 -7.22
CA HIS A 89 13.88 1.17 -8.22
C HIS A 89 13.04 2.45 -8.14
N LEU A 90 13.70 3.58 -7.86
CA LEU A 90 13.08 4.91 -7.71
C LEU A 90 13.61 5.95 -8.72
N GLY A 91 14.39 5.52 -9.72
CA GLY A 91 14.97 6.40 -10.73
C GLY A 91 13.92 7.22 -11.51
N ASN A 92 14.31 8.39 -11.99
CA ASN A 92 13.46 9.31 -12.76
C ASN A 92 12.16 9.73 -12.04
N ASN A 93 12.24 9.88 -10.71
CA ASN A 93 11.22 10.57 -9.92
C ASN A 93 11.56 12.07 -9.75
N LYS A 94 10.86 12.76 -8.84
CA LYS A 94 11.10 14.17 -8.48
C LYS A 94 11.57 14.31 -7.03
N LEU A 95 12.30 13.31 -6.54
CA LEU A 95 12.68 13.22 -5.13
C LEU A 95 13.55 14.42 -4.73
N GLN A 96 13.05 15.24 -3.80
CA GLN A 96 13.76 16.36 -3.20
C GLN A 96 14.15 16.07 -1.75
N ASN A 97 13.37 15.22 -1.06
CA ASN A 97 13.63 14.86 0.32
C ASN A 97 13.36 13.38 0.58
N ILE A 98 14.22 12.75 1.36
CA ILE A 98 14.06 11.38 1.87
C ILE A 98 14.23 11.47 3.38
N GLU A 99 13.13 11.34 4.10
CA GLU A 99 13.12 11.48 5.55
C GLU A 99 13.67 10.21 6.22
N GLY A 100 14.26 10.36 7.40
CA GLY A 100 14.76 9.25 8.20
C GLY A 100 13.66 8.22 8.47
N GLY A 101 13.93 6.94 8.21
CA GLY A 101 12.95 5.86 8.37
C GLY A 101 12.06 5.63 7.15
N ALA A 102 12.28 6.30 6.01
CA ALA A 102 11.50 6.07 4.78
C ALA A 102 11.54 4.61 4.29
N PHE A 103 12.70 3.96 4.43
CA PHE A 103 12.95 2.58 4.03
C PHE A 103 12.74 1.57 5.17
N LEU A 104 12.22 2.01 6.31
CA LEU A 104 11.87 1.11 7.40
C LEU A 104 10.85 0.08 6.89
N GLY A 105 11.09 -1.19 7.21
CA GLY A 105 10.27 -2.32 6.77
C GLY A 105 10.81 -3.07 5.56
N LEU A 106 11.69 -2.49 4.72
CA LEU A 106 12.33 -3.18 3.58
C LEU A 106 13.42 -4.17 4.03
N SER A 107 13.06 -5.16 4.85
CA SER A 107 14.00 -6.07 5.52
C SER A 107 14.75 -7.02 4.60
N ALA A 108 14.20 -7.33 3.41
CA ALA A 108 14.82 -8.22 2.43
C ALA A 108 15.62 -7.50 1.33
N LEU A 109 15.70 -6.17 1.39
CA LEU A 109 16.39 -5.36 0.40
C LEU A 109 17.90 -5.65 0.44
N LYS A 110 18.49 -5.89 -0.74
CA LYS A 110 19.93 -6.20 -0.89
C LYS A 110 20.71 -5.04 -1.49
#